data_AF-D3RWH9-F1
#
_entry.id   AF-D3RWH9-F1
#
_cell.length_a   1.000
_cell.length_b   1.000
_cell.length_c   1.000
_cell.angle_alpha   90.00
_cell.angle_beta   90.00
_cell.angle_gamma   90.00
#
_symmetry.space_group_name_H-M   'P 1'
#
loop_
_entity.id
_entity.type
_entity.pdbx_description
1 polymer ?
#
loop_
_entity_poly.entity_id
_entity_poly.type
_entity_poly.pdbx_seq_one_letter_code
_entity_poly.pdbx_strand_id
1 'polypeptide(L)'
;MQTVRARRLGLTWFAVLLGVLILVLAITGCAMADPALDTDPVACERAGGQIKRVCLAQQPMCVIPYPDAGRPCRDASECAGYCLASFGAQIGERVQGTCEHDNNPCGCRSYVENGRVVDGRCVD
;
A
#
# COMPACT_ATOMS: atom_id res chain seq x y z
N MET A 1 -19.67 -40.16 44.26
CA MET A 1 -20.41 -39.33 43.28
C MET A 1 -20.12 -37.83 43.48
N GLN A 2 -18.87 -37.31 43.34
CA GLN A 2 -18.60 -35.85 43.38
C GLN A 2 -17.25 -35.49 42.71
N THR A 3 -17.09 -35.58 41.38
CA THR A 3 -15.89 -35.00 40.70
C THR A 3 -16.13 -34.45 39.29
N VAL A 4 -17.35 -34.53 38.72
CA VAL A 4 -17.61 -34.14 37.31
C VAL A 4 -17.91 -32.63 37.15
N ARG A 5 -18.19 -31.90 38.24
CA ARG A 5 -18.70 -30.51 38.18
C ARG A 5 -17.64 -29.45 37.86
N ALA A 6 -16.35 -29.73 38.07
CA ALA A 6 -15.27 -28.74 37.92
C ALA A 6 -14.78 -28.56 36.47
N ARG A 7 -14.95 -29.56 35.59
CA ARG A 7 -14.45 -29.50 34.20
C ARG A 7 -15.32 -28.69 33.25
N ARG A 8 -16.61 -28.47 33.57
CA ARG A 8 -17.53 -27.72 32.72
C ARG A 8 -17.38 -26.20 32.81
N LEU A 9 -16.79 -25.68 33.90
CA LEU A 9 -16.58 -24.24 34.08
C LEU A 9 -15.35 -23.71 33.31
N GLY A 10 -14.29 -24.50 33.11
CA GLY A 10 -13.10 -24.04 32.39
C GLY A 10 -13.30 -23.96 30.87
N LEU A 11 -14.06 -24.90 30.30
CA LEU A 11 -14.26 -24.99 28.85
C LEU A 11 -15.14 -23.86 28.30
N THR A 12 -16.11 -23.40 29.09
CA THR A 12 -16.99 -22.28 28.70
C THR A 12 -16.24 -20.94 28.73
N TRP A 13 -15.35 -20.74 29.69
CA TRP A 13 -14.53 -19.52 29.76
C TRP A 13 -13.51 -19.44 28.63
N PHE A 14 -12.86 -20.55 28.28
CA PHE A 14 -11.98 -20.60 27.12
C PHE A 14 -12.72 -20.33 25.80
N ALA A 15 -13.93 -20.89 25.62
CA ALA A 15 -14.73 -20.64 24.42
C ALA A 15 -15.20 -19.17 24.31
N VAL A 16 -15.56 -18.54 25.44
CA VAL A 16 -15.93 -17.12 25.49
C VAL A 16 -14.72 -16.23 25.21
N LEU A 17 -13.55 -16.51 25.81
CA LEU A 17 -12.32 -15.76 25.55
C LEU A 17 -11.86 -15.89 24.10
N LEU A 18 -11.95 -17.09 23.51
CA LEU A 18 -11.62 -17.31 22.10
C LEU A 18 -12.61 -16.58 21.17
N GLY A 19 -13.91 -16.60 21.50
CA GLY A 19 -14.94 -15.87 20.76
C GLY A 19 -14.78 -14.35 20.81
N VAL A 20 -14.42 -13.79 21.98
CA VAL A 20 -14.13 -12.36 22.13
C VAL A 20 -12.85 -11.99 21.38
N LEU A 21 -11.80 -12.83 21.42
CA LEU A 21 -10.57 -12.59 20.68
C LEU A 21 -10.82 -12.56 19.15
N ILE A 22 -11.60 -13.51 18.63
CA ILE A 22 -11.98 -13.56 17.20
C ILE A 22 -12.84 -12.34 16.82
N LEU A 23 -13.76 -11.90 17.69
CA LEU A 23 -14.56 -10.71 17.46
C LEU A 23 -13.72 -9.43 17.42
N VAL A 24 -12.70 -9.29 18.28
CA VAL A 24 -11.77 -8.15 18.29
C VAL A 24 -10.87 -8.12 17.05
N LEU A 25 -10.42 -9.29 16.56
CA LEU A 25 -9.65 -9.41 15.32
C LEU A 25 -10.44 -8.93 14.08
N ALA A 26 -11.77 -9.04 14.07
CA ALA A 26 -12.59 -8.64 12.93
C ALA A 26 -12.81 -7.10 12.79
N ILE A 27 -12.61 -6.33 13.86
CA ILE A 27 -12.95 -4.88 13.87
C ILE A 27 -11.76 -3.98 13.48
N THR A 28 -10.54 -4.52 13.40
CA THR A 28 -9.31 -3.73 13.18
C THR A 28 -8.97 -3.55 11.69
N GLY A 29 -9.89 -3.89 10.78
CA GLY A 29 -9.60 -4.08 9.35
C GLY A 29 -9.87 -2.92 8.39
N CYS A 30 -10.21 -1.71 8.84
CA CYS A 30 -10.47 -0.59 7.92
C CYS A 30 -9.29 0.40 7.87
N ALA A 31 -8.33 0.15 6.97
CA ALA A 31 -7.44 1.20 6.48
C ALA A 31 -8.15 1.98 5.36
N MET A 32 -8.80 3.07 5.72
CA MET A 32 -9.40 4.00 4.75
C MET A 32 -8.31 4.97 4.29
N ALA A 33 -8.18 5.20 2.98
CA ALA A 33 -7.42 6.34 2.48
C ALA A 33 -7.96 7.62 3.15
N ASP A 34 -7.08 8.40 3.79
CA ASP A 34 -7.49 9.50 4.66
C ASP A 34 -7.73 10.77 3.80
N PRO A 35 -8.99 11.14 3.48
CA PRO A 35 -9.28 12.27 2.58
C PRO A 35 -8.83 13.61 3.16
N ALA A 36 -8.53 13.65 4.46
CA ALA A 36 -7.95 14.82 5.11
C ALA A 36 -6.55 15.13 4.58
N LEU A 37 -5.75 14.13 4.20
CA LEU A 37 -4.37 14.32 3.77
C LEU A 37 -4.27 15.11 2.44
N ASP A 38 -5.23 14.89 1.54
CA ASP A 38 -5.26 15.53 0.21
C ASP A 38 -5.79 16.97 0.23
N THR A 39 -6.38 17.39 1.36
CA THR A 39 -7.04 18.70 1.50
C THR A 39 -6.47 19.59 2.62
N ASP A 40 -5.67 19.03 3.53
CA ASP A 40 -4.96 19.75 4.60
C ASP A 40 -3.47 19.92 4.26
N PRO A 41 -3.02 21.14 3.90
CA PRO A 41 -1.62 21.40 3.58
C PRO A 41 -0.66 21.08 4.72
N VAL A 42 -1.06 21.34 5.97
CA VAL A 42 -0.19 21.15 7.14
C VAL A 42 -0.04 19.66 7.45
N ALA A 43 -1.11 18.87 7.29
CA ALA A 43 -1.02 17.42 7.40
C ALA A 43 -0.12 16.83 6.30
N CYS A 44 -0.28 17.30 5.06
CA CYS A 44 0.53 16.86 3.93
C CYS A 44 2.03 17.19 4.12
N GLU A 45 2.35 18.40 4.56
CA GLU A 45 3.73 18.80 4.86
C GLU A 45 4.35 17.95 5.99
N ARG A 46 3.57 17.63 7.05
CA ARG A 46 4.03 16.74 8.13
C ARG A 46 4.29 15.32 7.65
N ALA A 47 3.55 14.86 6.63
CA ALA A 47 3.78 13.58 5.97
C ALA A 47 4.99 13.61 5.00
N GLY A 48 5.64 14.76 4.83
CA GLY A 48 6.78 14.95 3.92
C GLY A 48 6.39 15.24 2.48
N GLY A 49 5.12 15.57 2.23
CA GLY A 49 4.59 15.85 0.89
C GLY A 49 4.23 17.31 0.67
N GLN A 50 3.64 17.57 -0.50
CA GLN A 50 3.02 18.84 -0.87
C GLN A 50 1.73 18.59 -1.63
N ILE A 51 0.69 19.39 -1.37
CA ILE A 51 -0.54 19.32 -2.15
C ILE A 51 -0.25 19.81 -3.57
N LYS A 52 -0.47 18.95 -4.57
CA LYS A 52 -0.37 19.25 -5.99
C LYS A 52 -1.69 19.02 -6.69
N ARG A 53 -1.87 19.68 -7.84
CA ARG A 53 -2.93 19.36 -8.80
C ARG A 53 -2.42 18.26 -9.71
N VAL A 54 -2.84 17.04 -9.46
CA VAL A 54 -2.41 15.87 -10.21
C VAL A 54 -3.41 15.58 -11.33
N CYS A 55 -2.93 14.88 -12.35
CA CYS A 55 -3.74 14.36 -13.44
C CYS A 55 -4.37 15.49 -14.30
N LEU A 56 -4.97 15.18 -15.45
CA LEU A 56 -5.66 16.18 -16.27
C LEU A 56 -6.87 16.75 -15.54
N ALA A 57 -7.50 15.97 -14.66
CA ALA A 57 -8.63 16.40 -13.84
C ALA A 57 -8.25 17.44 -12.76
N GLN A 58 -6.97 17.75 -12.56
CA GLN A 58 -6.48 18.72 -11.56
C GLN A 58 -6.97 18.40 -10.13
N GLN A 59 -7.03 17.11 -9.82
CA GLN A 59 -7.44 16.66 -8.50
C GLN A 59 -6.38 17.07 -7.47
N PRO A 60 -6.77 17.69 -6.34
CA PRO A 60 -5.81 17.96 -5.27
C PRO A 60 -5.40 16.63 -4.65
N MET A 61 -4.09 16.41 -4.51
CA MET A 61 -3.52 15.23 -3.86
C MET A 61 -2.27 15.62 -3.10
N CYS A 62 -2.07 15.03 -1.92
CA CYS A 62 -0.79 15.13 -1.23
C CYS A 62 0.25 14.24 -1.93
N VAL A 63 1.18 14.86 -2.65
CA VAL A 63 2.26 14.16 -3.35
C VAL A 63 3.47 14.06 -2.44
N ILE A 64 3.84 12.82 -2.10
CA ILE A 64 4.94 12.48 -1.19
C ILE A 64 6.02 11.73 -1.99
N PRO A 65 7.27 12.24 -2.02
CA PRO A 65 8.38 11.54 -2.66
C PRO A 65 8.75 10.28 -1.89
N TYR A 66 9.07 9.22 -2.61
CA TYR A 66 9.58 8.00 -2.00
C TYR A 66 11.06 8.16 -1.61
N PRO A 67 11.49 7.58 -0.47
CA PRO A 67 12.86 7.72 0.02
C PRO A 67 13.91 7.04 -0.88
N ASP A 68 13.48 6.11 -1.73
CA ASP A 68 14.30 5.33 -2.65
C ASP A 68 14.07 5.69 -4.13
N ALA A 69 13.44 6.83 -4.39
CA ALA A 69 13.21 7.37 -5.72
C ALA A 69 14.47 7.32 -6.60
N GLY A 70 14.36 6.74 -7.79
CA GLY A 70 15.47 6.68 -8.74
C GLY A 70 16.52 5.61 -8.44
N ARG A 71 16.37 4.82 -7.38
CA ARG A 71 17.24 3.66 -7.12
C ARG A 71 16.98 2.55 -8.16
N PRO A 72 18.01 1.87 -8.70
CA PRO A 72 17.80 0.74 -9.60
C PRO A 72 17.11 -0.42 -8.88
N CYS A 73 16.19 -1.10 -9.56
CA CYS A 73 15.42 -2.22 -9.03
C CYS A 73 15.19 -3.29 -10.11
N ARG A 74 14.84 -4.50 -9.68
CA ARG A 74 14.35 -5.59 -10.55
C ARG A 74 12.94 -6.02 -10.19
N ASP A 75 12.46 -5.67 -9.02
CA ASP A 75 11.12 -6.03 -8.55
C ASP A 75 10.51 -4.91 -7.71
N ALA A 76 9.18 -4.80 -7.69
CA ALA A 76 8.48 -3.82 -6.87
C ALA A 76 8.74 -4.02 -5.36
N SER A 77 9.02 -5.26 -4.92
CA SER A 77 9.38 -5.55 -3.52
C SER A 77 10.68 -4.88 -3.06
N GLU A 78 11.50 -4.39 -3.98
CA GLU A 78 12.71 -3.61 -3.69
C GLU A 78 12.43 -2.11 -3.54
N CYS A 79 11.20 -1.65 -3.78
CA CYS A 79 10.83 -0.24 -3.78
C CYS A 79 9.75 0.08 -2.73
N ALA A 80 9.73 1.33 -2.24
CA ALA A 80 8.60 1.83 -1.45
C ALA A 80 7.33 2.02 -2.30
N GLY A 81 7.51 2.31 -3.59
CA GLY A 81 6.47 2.32 -4.62
C GLY A 81 6.67 1.22 -5.66
N TYR A 82 6.46 1.53 -6.93
CA TYR A 82 6.68 0.56 -8.02
C TYR A 82 8.12 0.55 -8.53
N CYS A 83 8.53 -0.59 -9.09
CA CYS A 83 9.72 -0.67 -9.94
C CYS A 83 9.31 -0.41 -11.40
N LEU A 84 9.83 0.65 -12.01
CA LEU A 84 9.39 1.14 -13.31
C LEU A 84 10.46 1.01 -14.38
N ALA A 85 10.07 0.58 -15.57
CA ALA A 85 10.95 0.59 -16.74
C ALA A 85 11.00 1.97 -17.39
N SER A 86 12.04 2.21 -18.19
CA SER A 86 12.11 3.37 -19.07
C SER A 86 10.92 3.43 -20.03
N PHE A 87 10.53 4.65 -20.42
CA PHE A 87 9.45 4.87 -21.38
C PHE A 87 9.70 4.11 -22.69
N GLY A 88 8.66 3.44 -23.21
CA GLY A 88 8.71 2.69 -24.47
C GLY A 88 9.18 1.24 -24.35
N ALA A 89 9.58 0.78 -23.15
CA ALA A 89 9.89 -0.63 -22.91
C ALA A 89 8.68 -1.53 -23.18
N GLN A 90 8.91 -2.66 -23.83
CA GLN A 90 7.86 -3.58 -24.26
C GLN A 90 7.59 -4.66 -23.21
N ILE A 91 6.35 -5.15 -23.13
CA ILE A 91 6.01 -6.26 -22.25
C ILE A 91 6.88 -7.49 -22.56
N GLY A 92 7.44 -8.11 -21.53
CA GLY A 92 8.35 -9.26 -21.61
C GLY A 92 9.83 -8.91 -21.79
N GLU A 93 10.15 -7.65 -22.13
CA GLU A 93 11.52 -7.16 -22.27
C GLU A 93 12.29 -7.29 -20.94
N ARG A 94 13.56 -7.71 -21.00
CA ARG A 94 14.44 -7.71 -19.81
C ARG A 94 15.02 -6.32 -19.62
N VAL A 95 14.79 -5.76 -18.45
CA VAL A 95 15.23 -4.41 -18.10
C VAL A 95 15.76 -4.36 -16.67
N GLN A 96 16.57 -3.35 -16.36
CA GLN A 96 16.75 -2.88 -14.99
C GLN A 96 15.81 -1.68 -14.83
N GLY A 97 14.87 -1.79 -13.90
CA GLY A 97 13.94 -0.72 -13.60
C GLY A 97 14.55 0.30 -12.65
N THR A 98 13.74 1.29 -12.31
CA THR A 98 14.04 2.34 -11.36
C THR A 98 12.87 2.51 -10.41
N CYS A 99 13.11 2.65 -9.11
CA CYS A 99 12.04 2.89 -8.15
C CYS A 99 11.34 4.21 -8.47
N GLU A 100 10.01 4.17 -8.42
CA GLU A 100 9.12 5.30 -8.65
C GLU A 100 9.49 6.52 -7.80
N HIS A 101 9.25 7.71 -8.33
CA HIS A 101 9.69 8.95 -7.69
C HIS A 101 8.82 9.36 -6.49
N ASP A 102 7.51 9.26 -6.64
CA ASP A 102 6.52 9.70 -5.67
C ASP A 102 5.21 8.92 -5.84
N ASN A 103 4.25 9.15 -4.94
CA ASN A 103 2.93 8.50 -4.97
C ASN A 103 1.96 9.09 -6.01
N ASN A 104 2.38 10.01 -6.89
CA ASN A 104 1.50 10.58 -7.91
C ASN A 104 1.16 9.50 -8.93
N PRO A 105 -0.11 9.12 -9.12
CA PRO A 105 -0.50 8.02 -10.00
C PRO A 105 -0.63 8.42 -11.46
N CYS A 106 -0.44 9.68 -11.85
CA CYS A 106 -0.71 10.15 -13.21
C CYS A 106 0.43 9.81 -14.20
N GLY A 107 0.11 9.69 -15.47
CA GLY A 107 1.03 9.32 -16.54
C GLY A 107 1.02 7.83 -16.90
N CYS A 108 1.79 7.48 -17.93
CA CYS A 108 1.99 6.11 -18.38
C CYS A 108 3.24 5.50 -17.76
N ARG A 109 3.08 4.34 -17.12
CA ARG A 109 4.14 3.57 -16.48
C ARG A 109 4.20 2.15 -17.04
N SER A 110 5.41 1.61 -17.09
CA SER A 110 5.66 0.18 -17.37
C SER A 110 6.25 -0.46 -16.12
N TYR A 111 5.57 -1.47 -15.57
CA TYR A 111 5.93 -2.11 -14.30
C TYR A 111 6.90 -3.25 -14.53
N VAL A 112 7.89 -3.36 -13.63
CA VAL A 112 8.94 -4.36 -13.67
C VAL A 112 8.80 -5.32 -12.51
N GLU A 113 8.74 -6.61 -12.82
CA GLU A 113 8.83 -7.70 -11.85
C GLU A 113 9.88 -8.69 -12.33
N ASN A 114 10.69 -9.21 -11.39
CA ASN A 114 11.77 -10.16 -11.69
C ASN A 114 12.67 -9.75 -12.89
N GLY A 115 12.92 -8.44 -13.05
CA GLY A 115 13.76 -7.87 -14.12
C GLY A 115 13.12 -7.88 -15.50
N ARG A 116 11.78 -7.98 -15.59
CA ARG A 116 11.04 -7.91 -16.85
C ARG A 116 9.84 -6.99 -16.76
N VAL A 117 9.49 -6.35 -17.87
CA VAL A 117 8.25 -5.60 -17.98
C VAL A 117 7.06 -6.56 -17.97
N VAL A 118 6.14 -6.41 -17.04
CA VAL A 118 4.97 -7.29 -16.89
C VAL A 118 3.64 -6.64 -17.23
N ASP A 119 3.54 -5.32 -17.08
CA ASP A 119 2.32 -4.55 -17.33
C ASP A 119 2.66 -3.13 -17.77
N GLY A 120 1.72 -2.46 -18.45
CA GLY A 120 1.76 -1.05 -18.80
C GLY A 120 0.43 -0.39 -18.45
N ARG A 121 0.45 0.64 -17.62
CA ARG A 121 -0.76 1.37 -17.20
C ARG A 121 -0.60 2.86 -17.42
N CYS A 122 -1.61 3.44 -18.07
CA CYS A 122 -1.78 4.88 -18.17
C CYS A 122 -2.93 5.32 -17.28
N VAL A 123 -2.66 6.27 -16.41
CA VAL A 123 -3.68 6.97 -15.62
C VAL A 123 -3.58 8.44 -15.99
N ASP A 124 -4.73 9.05 -16.16
CA ASP A 124 -4.85 10.42 -16.63
C ASP A 124 -5.37 11.35 -15.55
#